data_AF-A0A929CG89-F1
#
_entry.id   AF-A0A929CG89-F1
#
_cell.length_a   1.000
_cell.length_b   1.000
_cell.length_c   1.000
_cell.angle_alpha   90.00
_cell.angle_beta   90.00
_cell.angle_gamma   90.00
#
_symmetry.space_group_name_H-M   'P 1'
#
loop_
_entity.id
_entity.type
_entity.pdbx_description
1 polymer ?
#
loop_
_entity_poly.entity_id
_entity_poly.type
_entity_poly.pdbx_seq_one_letter_code
_entity_poly.pdbx_strand_id
1 'polypeptide(L)'
;VADAVRVFPGKFDPQGLGERATLSSKQNLVKILDLAKEYAKHFILQTDFGLVNLPGCTLQRENPNDPETERKNLISLARYGWLLADLERVGAIKPAVSTETDQLTGTITAAMLLQNPALAAGDSLDEVLPVAKELAAEINAADLEVRGSKAEAPATADPGLPPPPPAISGGQWKNPRFWFGSAGAVLVVVIIMLAEATDSRLLNTIAEQGFASGAIPFVAALLMFWGSFYFIRLKRQIENTPTSRVRSIAMGMVEVKGRALRQYALISPMSHIPCVFYRLTRYRREKNNQWQVSSVSSSNNVPFLLEDDTGRVEVDPSGCRVSAGTKQEGVPGQVGLTRFNDDSDEKWCEEIIVEGTLLYVLGFAAVKRESGPTLTERKIEALRELKRNPQNLQQFDTDGDGKISGEEWDAAREAVAEKVLHESLKEKRKRKKQEEHVLIGKKKGRPLVIAETHSEAHLTRRLTLYMVPLFIGAAAATAGSIYLLLDYLM
;
A
#
# COMPACT_ATOMS: atom_id res chain seq x y z
N VAL A 1 -32.10 2.95 18.67
CA VAL A 1 -31.77 2.79 20.11
C VAL A 1 -31.71 4.16 20.75
N ALA A 2 -32.35 4.35 21.90
CA ALA A 2 -32.29 5.60 22.65
C ALA A 2 -31.08 5.64 23.59
N ASP A 3 -30.79 4.52 24.27
CA ASP A 3 -29.71 4.41 25.26
C ASP A 3 -29.00 3.06 25.17
N ALA A 4 -27.72 3.04 25.56
CA ALA A 4 -26.91 1.82 25.66
C ALA A 4 -26.27 1.72 27.05
N VAL A 5 -26.45 0.58 27.71
CA VAL A 5 -25.91 0.33 29.06
C VAL A 5 -24.92 -0.83 29.00
N ARG A 6 -23.75 -0.63 29.62
CA ARG A 6 -22.75 -1.69 29.81
C ARG A 6 -22.80 -2.17 31.25
N VAL A 7 -22.99 -3.47 31.43
CA VAL A 7 -23.04 -4.10 32.75
C VAL A 7 -21.85 -5.03 32.89
N PHE A 8 -21.03 -4.83 33.92
CA PHE A 8 -19.91 -5.70 34.25
C PHE A 8 -20.25 -6.55 35.46
N PRO A 9 -19.87 -7.84 35.48
CA PRO A 9 -20.04 -8.67 36.67
C PRO A 9 -19.26 -8.07 37.83
N GLY A 10 -19.96 -7.70 38.92
CA GLY A 10 -19.35 -7.17 40.14
C GLY A 10 -19.10 -5.65 40.17
N LYS A 11 -19.47 -4.90 39.12
CA LYS A 11 -19.43 -3.42 39.13
C LYS A 11 -20.82 -2.76 39.18
N PHE A 12 -21.86 -3.52 39.50
CA PHE A 12 -23.20 -3.01 39.75
C PHE A 12 -23.61 -3.35 41.19
N ASP A 13 -24.51 -2.55 41.77
CA ASP A 13 -25.01 -2.78 43.12
C ASP A 13 -26.00 -3.97 43.14
N PRO A 14 -25.65 -5.09 43.80
CA PRO A 14 -26.53 -6.25 43.86
C PRO A 14 -27.74 -6.03 44.78
N GLN A 15 -27.77 -4.99 45.62
CA GLN A 15 -28.91 -4.71 46.51
C GLN A 15 -30.19 -4.43 45.72
N GLY A 16 -30.08 -3.86 44.52
CA GLY A 16 -31.21 -3.62 43.62
C GLY A 16 -31.93 -4.88 43.12
N LEU A 17 -31.33 -6.07 43.29
CA LEU A 17 -31.95 -7.37 42.95
C LEU A 17 -32.87 -7.91 44.05
N GLY A 18 -32.88 -7.29 45.25
CA GLY A 18 -33.69 -7.71 46.39
C GLY A 18 -33.46 -9.18 46.75
N GLU A 19 -34.56 -9.93 46.90
CA GLU A 19 -34.53 -11.36 47.26
C GLU A 19 -33.88 -12.26 46.20
N ARG A 20 -33.69 -11.77 44.96
CA ARG A 20 -33.04 -12.51 43.88
C ARG A 20 -31.50 -12.37 43.89
N ALA A 21 -30.94 -11.56 44.79
CA ALA A 21 -29.51 -11.37 44.91
C ALA A 21 -28.81 -12.65 45.40
N THR A 22 -27.68 -12.97 44.78
CA THR A 22 -26.81 -14.10 45.11
C THR A 22 -25.42 -13.61 45.52
N LEU A 23 -24.62 -14.47 46.16
CA LEU A 23 -23.25 -14.14 46.54
C LEU A 23 -22.28 -14.09 45.35
N SER A 24 -22.65 -14.61 44.19
CA SER A 24 -21.79 -14.66 42.99
C SER A 24 -22.12 -13.52 42.02
N SER A 25 -21.10 -12.75 41.66
CA SER A 25 -21.22 -11.64 40.69
C SER A 25 -21.70 -12.11 39.30
N LYS A 26 -21.31 -13.32 38.89
CA LYS A 26 -21.76 -13.93 37.63
C LYS A 26 -23.23 -14.36 37.70
N GLN A 27 -23.65 -14.97 38.81
CA GLN A 27 -25.04 -15.37 39.01
C GLN A 27 -25.97 -14.15 39.09
N ASN A 28 -25.52 -13.07 39.74
CA ASN A 28 -26.27 -11.81 39.76
C ASN A 28 -26.46 -11.21 38.36
N LEU A 29 -25.47 -11.31 37.47
CA LEU A 29 -25.62 -10.86 36.08
C LEU A 29 -26.67 -11.69 35.32
N VAL A 30 -26.71 -13.01 35.56
CA VAL A 30 -27.76 -13.88 35.00
C VAL A 30 -29.14 -13.45 35.51
N LYS A 31 -29.28 -13.14 36.81
CA LYS A 31 -30.53 -12.63 37.37
C LYS A 31 -30.97 -11.29 36.77
N ILE A 32 -30.03 -10.41 36.42
CA ILE A 32 -30.35 -9.18 35.67
C ILE A 32 -30.89 -9.51 34.28
N LEU A 33 -30.29 -10.48 33.57
CA LEU A 33 -30.78 -10.91 32.26
C LEU A 33 -32.17 -11.53 32.35
N ASP A 34 -32.45 -12.32 33.38
CA ASP A 34 -33.79 -12.90 33.63
C ASP A 34 -34.82 -11.79 33.88
N LEU A 35 -34.51 -10.80 34.72
CA LEU A 35 -35.37 -9.64 34.94
C LEU A 35 -35.58 -8.82 33.67
N ALA A 36 -34.52 -8.61 32.88
CA ALA A 36 -34.62 -7.89 31.61
C ALA A 36 -35.57 -8.61 30.64
N LYS A 37 -35.56 -9.95 30.61
CA LYS A 37 -36.52 -10.76 29.85
C LYS A 37 -37.95 -10.66 30.40
N GLU A 38 -38.12 -10.62 31.71
CA GLU A 38 -39.45 -10.50 32.35
C GLU A 38 -40.10 -9.13 32.08
N TYR A 39 -39.33 -8.05 32.15
CA TYR A 39 -39.85 -6.68 31.99
C TYR A 39 -39.92 -6.21 30.53
N ALA A 40 -39.10 -6.75 29.64
CA ALA A 40 -39.10 -6.35 28.23
C ALA A 40 -40.16 -7.11 27.43
N LYS A 41 -40.99 -6.39 26.65
CA LYS A 41 -41.94 -7.01 25.71
C LYS A 41 -41.26 -7.77 24.58
N HIS A 42 -40.07 -7.33 24.17
CA HIS A 42 -39.24 -7.97 23.15
C HIS A 42 -37.80 -7.99 23.63
N PHE A 43 -37.18 -9.17 23.64
CA PHE A 43 -35.82 -9.37 24.12
C PHE A 43 -35.07 -10.29 23.17
N ILE A 44 -33.96 -9.81 22.62
CA ILE A 44 -33.06 -10.58 21.77
C ILE A 44 -31.72 -10.73 22.49
N LEU A 45 -31.29 -11.96 22.70
CA LEU A 45 -29.95 -12.26 23.22
C LEU A 45 -29.05 -12.63 22.07
N GLN A 46 -27.95 -11.89 21.91
CA GLN A 46 -26.91 -12.22 20.94
C GLN A 46 -25.60 -12.52 21.65
N THR A 47 -25.04 -13.68 21.35
CA THR A 47 -23.79 -14.19 21.96
C THR A 47 -22.66 -14.30 20.95
N ASP A 48 -22.85 -13.77 19.75
CA ASP A 48 -21.97 -14.03 18.61
C ASP A 48 -20.85 -12.98 18.48
N PHE A 49 -20.70 -12.12 19.49
CA PHE A 49 -19.65 -11.11 19.56
C PHE A 49 -18.27 -11.78 19.53
N GLY A 50 -17.47 -11.40 18.53
CA GLY A 50 -16.15 -12.01 18.28
C GLY A 50 -16.18 -13.26 17.40
N LEU A 51 -17.36 -13.84 17.13
CA LEU A 51 -17.52 -14.94 16.16
C LEU A 51 -17.89 -14.42 14.77
N VAL A 52 -18.71 -13.36 14.70
CA VAL A 52 -19.14 -12.74 13.45
C VAL A 52 -18.17 -11.65 13.01
N ASN A 53 -17.75 -11.69 11.75
CA ASN A 53 -16.85 -10.70 11.17
C ASN A 53 -17.61 -9.45 10.71
N LEU A 54 -18.06 -8.63 11.66
CA LEU A 54 -18.64 -7.31 11.37
C LEU A 54 -17.55 -6.22 11.33
N PRO A 55 -17.65 -5.23 10.43
CA PRO A 55 -16.61 -4.24 10.23
C PRO A 55 -16.34 -3.43 11.51
N GLY A 56 -15.10 -3.49 11.98
CA GLY A 56 -14.66 -2.77 13.18
C GLY A 56 -15.17 -3.34 14.51
N CYS A 57 -15.70 -4.57 14.52
CA CYS A 57 -16.14 -5.30 15.70
C CYS A 57 -15.20 -6.48 16.03
N THR A 58 -13.91 -6.36 15.73
CA THR A 58 -12.93 -7.43 15.95
C THR A 58 -12.48 -7.48 17.41
N LEU A 59 -12.36 -8.70 17.94
CA LEU A 59 -11.91 -8.96 19.31
C LEU A 59 -10.40 -9.22 19.32
N GLN A 60 -9.67 -8.49 20.15
CA GLN A 60 -8.24 -8.65 20.37
C GLN A 60 -7.99 -9.51 21.62
N ARG A 61 -6.93 -10.33 21.62
CA ARG A 61 -6.58 -11.14 22.80
C ARG A 61 -6.11 -10.21 23.92
N GLU A 62 -6.69 -10.38 25.10
CA GLU A 62 -6.33 -9.61 26.29
C GLU A 62 -4.84 -9.80 26.63
N ASN A 63 -4.12 -8.69 26.77
CA ASN A 63 -2.73 -8.66 27.18
C ASN A 63 -2.67 -7.99 28.57
N PRO A 64 -2.28 -8.70 29.64
CA PRO A 64 -2.28 -8.17 31.01
C PRO A 64 -1.40 -6.92 31.18
N ASN A 65 -0.42 -6.73 30.29
CA ASN A 65 0.55 -5.65 30.35
C ASN A 65 0.13 -4.41 29.52
N ASP A 66 -1.00 -4.46 28.80
CA ASP A 66 -1.46 -3.35 27.95
C ASP A 66 -2.95 -3.03 28.19
N PRO A 67 -3.27 -2.03 29.02
CA PRO A 67 -4.65 -1.63 29.30
C PRO A 67 -5.36 -1.02 28.07
N GLU A 68 -4.64 -0.66 27.00
CA GLU A 68 -5.29 -0.20 25.77
C GLU A 68 -6.04 -1.30 25.05
N THR A 69 -5.60 -2.55 25.18
CA THR A 69 -6.22 -3.69 24.51
C THR A 69 -7.64 -3.94 25.05
N GLU A 70 -7.81 -3.89 26.37
CA GLU A 70 -9.13 -3.97 27.01
C GLU A 70 -10.04 -2.81 26.55
N ARG A 71 -9.51 -1.58 26.54
CA ARG A 71 -10.25 -0.41 26.07
C ARG A 71 -10.72 -0.55 24.62
N LYS A 72 -9.87 -1.05 23.72
CA LYS A 72 -10.21 -1.29 22.30
C LYS A 72 -11.31 -2.34 22.16
N ASN A 73 -11.22 -3.45 22.90
CA ASN A 73 -12.26 -4.48 22.93
C ASN A 73 -13.61 -3.95 23.42
N LEU A 74 -13.61 -3.09 24.44
CA LEU A 74 -14.84 -2.47 24.94
C LEU A 74 -15.48 -1.51 23.91
N ILE A 75 -14.66 -0.83 23.11
CA ILE A 75 -15.15 0.01 22.00
C ILE A 75 -15.74 -0.87 20.90
N SER A 76 -15.07 -1.97 20.54
CA SER A 76 -15.59 -2.95 19.57
C SER A 76 -16.93 -3.54 20.03
N LEU A 77 -17.08 -3.88 21.32
CA LEU A 77 -18.33 -4.40 21.89
C LEU A 77 -19.47 -3.38 21.80
N ALA A 78 -19.19 -2.11 22.15
CA ALA A 78 -20.18 -1.06 22.05
C ALA A 78 -20.63 -0.86 20.60
N ARG A 79 -19.68 -0.83 19.66
CA ARG A 79 -19.97 -0.70 18.22
C ARG A 79 -20.80 -1.87 17.70
N TYR A 80 -20.50 -3.09 18.11
CA TYR A 80 -21.27 -4.29 17.78
C TYR A 80 -22.73 -4.15 18.24
N GLY A 81 -22.96 -3.76 19.49
CA GLY A 81 -24.30 -3.55 20.03
C GLY A 81 -25.11 -2.50 19.24
N TRP A 82 -24.49 -1.38 18.87
CA TRP A 82 -25.15 -0.35 18.04
C TRP A 82 -25.52 -0.88 16.66
N LEU A 83 -24.60 -1.57 15.99
CA LEU A 83 -24.82 -2.09 14.64
C LEU A 83 -25.95 -3.10 14.61
N LEU A 84 -26.00 -4.01 15.57
CA LEU A 84 -27.08 -5.00 15.68
C LEU A 84 -28.43 -4.38 15.91
N ALA A 85 -28.49 -3.36 16.76
CA ALA A 85 -29.74 -2.70 17.05
C ALA A 85 -30.21 -1.82 15.88
N ASP A 86 -29.27 -1.30 15.07
CA ASP A 86 -29.59 -0.66 13.80
C ASP A 86 -30.10 -1.69 12.76
N LEU A 87 -29.49 -2.89 12.68
CA LEU A 87 -29.98 -3.98 11.84
C LEU A 87 -31.39 -4.43 12.24
N GLU A 88 -31.66 -4.54 13.54
CA GLU A 88 -33.00 -4.86 14.05
C GLU A 88 -34.01 -3.75 13.70
N ARG A 89 -33.60 -2.47 13.80
CA ARG A 89 -34.44 -1.31 13.48
C ARG A 89 -34.78 -1.22 11.99
N VAL A 90 -33.83 -1.56 11.12
CA VAL A 90 -34.06 -1.63 9.67
C VAL A 90 -35.09 -2.72 9.32
N GLY A 91 -35.34 -3.64 10.27
CA GLY A 91 -36.17 -4.82 10.06
C GLY A 91 -35.36 -5.83 9.25
N ALA A 92 -35.54 -7.12 9.56
CA ALA A 92 -34.98 -8.19 8.75
C ALA A 92 -35.20 -7.86 7.27
N ILE A 93 -34.12 -7.77 6.48
CA ILE A 93 -34.21 -8.06 5.05
C ILE A 93 -34.91 -9.41 5.03
N LYS A 94 -36.19 -9.44 4.65
CA LYS A 94 -36.94 -10.69 4.54
C LYS A 94 -36.07 -11.61 3.70
N PRO A 95 -35.53 -12.73 4.23
CA PRO A 95 -35.11 -13.76 3.31
C PRO A 95 -36.39 -14.14 2.57
N ALA A 96 -36.31 -14.17 1.24
CA ALA A 96 -37.39 -14.75 0.45
C ALA A 96 -37.73 -16.11 1.07
N VAL A 97 -39.03 -16.38 1.21
CA VAL A 97 -39.57 -17.62 1.77
C VAL A 97 -38.82 -18.81 1.16
N SER A 98 -37.98 -19.46 1.96
CA SER A 98 -37.20 -20.62 1.52
C SER A 98 -38.09 -21.85 1.60
N THR A 99 -38.62 -22.29 0.46
CA THR A 99 -38.97 -23.68 0.23
C THR A 99 -37.73 -24.57 0.43
N GLU A 100 -37.93 -25.80 0.92
CA GLU A 100 -36.89 -26.76 1.37
C GLU A 100 -35.74 -27.00 0.37
N THR A 101 -35.92 -26.65 -0.89
CA THR A 101 -34.90 -26.70 -1.95
C THR A 101 -33.75 -25.71 -1.75
N ASP A 102 -33.94 -24.63 -0.98
CA ASP A 102 -32.93 -23.55 -0.86
C ASP A 102 -31.87 -23.79 0.24
N GLN A 103 -32.09 -24.79 1.10
CA GLN A 103 -31.09 -25.21 2.10
C GLN A 103 -29.94 -26.01 1.45
N LEU A 104 -30.23 -26.78 0.39
CA LEU A 104 -29.24 -27.52 -0.38
C LEU A 104 -28.37 -26.58 -1.23
N THR A 105 -28.96 -25.59 -1.89
CA THR A 105 -28.20 -24.56 -2.65
C THR A 105 -27.38 -23.66 -1.74
N GLY A 106 -27.90 -23.26 -0.58
CA GLY A 106 -27.18 -22.48 0.43
C GLY A 106 -25.98 -23.22 1.04
N THR A 107 -26.14 -24.52 1.31
CA THR A 107 -25.03 -25.36 1.82
C THR A 107 -23.97 -25.62 0.77
N ILE A 108 -24.36 -25.81 -0.51
CA ILE A 108 -23.43 -26.02 -1.63
C ILE A 108 -22.67 -24.72 -1.97
N THR A 109 -23.34 -23.57 -1.97
CA THR A 109 -22.69 -22.27 -2.20
C THR A 109 -21.78 -21.88 -1.04
N ALA A 110 -22.17 -22.16 0.20
CA ALA A 110 -21.31 -22.01 1.36
C ALA A 110 -20.10 -22.97 1.32
N ALA A 111 -20.29 -24.21 0.88
CA ALA A 111 -19.21 -25.20 0.72
C ALA A 111 -18.22 -24.81 -0.40
N MET A 112 -18.70 -24.25 -1.51
CA MET A 112 -17.84 -23.73 -2.59
C MET A 112 -17.09 -22.47 -2.19
N LEU A 113 -17.72 -21.54 -1.46
CA LEU A 113 -17.07 -20.31 -0.98
C LEU A 113 -16.03 -20.57 0.12
N LEU A 114 -16.20 -21.64 0.91
CA LEU A 114 -15.29 -21.97 2.01
C LEU A 114 -14.18 -22.97 1.63
N GLN A 115 -14.16 -23.48 0.40
CA GLN A 115 -13.18 -24.47 -0.09
C GLN A 115 -12.88 -25.60 0.92
N ASN A 116 -13.92 -26.12 1.57
CA ASN A 116 -13.76 -27.12 2.63
C ASN A 116 -14.25 -28.49 2.14
N PRO A 117 -13.35 -29.44 1.82
CA PRO A 117 -13.73 -30.71 1.18
C PRO A 117 -14.46 -31.69 2.11
N ALA A 118 -14.56 -31.39 3.41
CA ALA A 118 -15.18 -32.29 4.39
C ALA A 118 -16.71 -32.36 4.34
N LEU A 119 -17.39 -31.47 3.60
CA LEU A 119 -18.85 -31.47 3.42
C LEU A 119 -19.32 -32.23 2.17
N ALA A 120 -18.41 -32.78 1.36
CA ALA A 120 -18.71 -33.56 0.16
C ALA A 120 -18.83 -35.08 0.43
N ALA A 121 -19.12 -35.47 1.67
CA ALA A 121 -19.30 -36.87 2.07
C ALA A 121 -20.80 -37.16 2.27
N GLY A 122 -21.57 -37.07 1.18
CA GLY A 122 -22.98 -37.44 1.15
C GLY A 122 -23.30 -38.08 -0.20
N ASP A 123 -23.73 -39.34 -0.16
CA ASP A 123 -23.79 -40.32 -1.24
C ASP A 123 -24.96 -40.08 -2.23
N SER A 124 -25.17 -38.85 -2.71
CA SER A 124 -26.35 -38.51 -3.53
C SER A 124 -26.07 -37.58 -4.72
N LEU A 125 -24.88 -37.68 -5.33
CA LEU A 125 -24.51 -36.84 -6.48
C LEU A 125 -25.04 -37.38 -7.83
N ASP A 126 -25.42 -38.66 -7.90
CA ASP A 126 -25.81 -39.30 -9.15
C ASP A 126 -27.27 -39.05 -9.57
N GLU A 127 -28.14 -38.60 -8.66
CA GLU A 127 -29.57 -38.34 -8.95
C GLU A 127 -29.88 -36.91 -9.44
N VAL A 128 -29.00 -35.93 -9.22
CA VAL A 128 -29.32 -34.50 -9.42
C VAL A 128 -28.81 -33.93 -10.75
N LEU A 129 -27.92 -34.65 -11.43
CA LEU A 129 -27.27 -34.24 -12.69
C LEU A 129 -28.19 -34.01 -13.91
N PRO A 130 -29.33 -34.72 -14.10
CA PRO A 130 -30.20 -34.47 -15.26
C PRO A 130 -31.08 -33.22 -15.08
N VAL A 131 -31.55 -32.94 -13.86
CA VAL A 131 -32.46 -31.81 -13.55
C VAL A 131 -31.73 -30.46 -13.70
N ALA A 132 -30.46 -30.41 -13.30
CA ALA A 132 -29.62 -29.22 -13.45
C ALA A 132 -29.37 -28.82 -14.91
N LYS A 133 -29.39 -29.79 -15.85
CA LYS A 133 -29.19 -29.53 -17.28
C LYS A 133 -30.46 -28.98 -17.95
N GLU A 134 -31.64 -29.43 -17.52
CA GLU A 134 -32.92 -28.91 -18.03
C GLU A 134 -33.15 -27.46 -17.59
N LEU A 135 -32.90 -27.14 -16.32
CA LEU A 135 -33.00 -25.77 -15.80
C LEU A 135 -32.01 -24.80 -16.44
N ALA A 136 -30.79 -25.24 -16.76
CA ALA A 136 -29.81 -24.41 -17.46
C ALA A 136 -30.23 -24.12 -18.92
N ALA A 137 -30.98 -25.02 -19.56
CA ALA A 137 -31.51 -24.79 -20.91
C ALA A 137 -32.69 -23.80 -20.89
N GLU A 138 -33.53 -23.86 -19.86
CA GLU A 138 -34.71 -23.01 -19.71
C GLU A 138 -34.35 -21.56 -19.31
N ILE A 139 -33.32 -21.38 -18.49
CA ILE A 139 -32.78 -20.04 -18.15
C ILE A 139 -32.15 -19.36 -19.36
N ASN A 140 -31.43 -20.10 -20.21
CA ASN A 140 -30.86 -19.55 -21.45
C ASN A 140 -31.94 -19.21 -22.49
N ALA A 141 -33.08 -19.91 -22.48
CA ALA A 141 -34.22 -19.58 -23.33
C ALA A 141 -34.94 -18.31 -22.84
N ALA A 142 -35.08 -18.11 -21.52
CA ALA A 142 -35.68 -16.92 -20.94
C ALA A 142 -34.84 -15.63 -21.18
N ASP A 143 -33.51 -15.74 -21.18
CA ASP A 143 -32.61 -14.61 -21.47
C ASP A 143 -32.70 -14.09 -22.92
N LEU A 144 -33.17 -14.94 -23.86
CA LEU A 144 -33.37 -14.54 -25.25
C LEU A 144 -34.66 -13.72 -25.45
N GLU A 145 -35.69 -13.94 -24.63
CA GLU A 145 -36.94 -13.18 -24.69
C GLU A 145 -36.82 -11.77 -24.08
N VAL A 146 -35.99 -11.62 -23.04
CA VAL A 146 -35.79 -10.32 -22.35
C VAL A 146 -35.01 -9.33 -23.22
N ARG A 147 -34.20 -9.79 -24.18
CA ARG A 147 -33.38 -8.94 -25.06
C ARG A 147 -34.18 -8.13 -26.09
N GLY A 148 -35.49 -8.37 -26.24
CA GLY A 148 -36.36 -7.72 -27.22
C GLY A 148 -37.07 -6.45 -26.77
N SER A 149 -37.11 -6.14 -25.47
CA SER A 149 -37.86 -4.95 -24.98
C SER A 149 -36.93 -3.77 -24.67
N LYS A 150 -37.09 -2.71 -25.45
CA LYS A 150 -36.41 -1.43 -25.31
C LYS A 150 -36.95 -0.71 -24.07
N ALA A 151 -36.35 -0.98 -22.91
CA ALA A 151 -36.61 -0.26 -21.66
C ALA A 151 -35.42 0.65 -21.31
N GLU A 152 -35.76 1.88 -20.97
CA GLU A 152 -34.88 3.01 -20.67
C GLU A 152 -33.93 2.69 -19.50
N ALA A 153 -32.64 2.93 -19.72
CA ALA A 153 -31.57 2.53 -18.80
C ALA A 153 -31.65 3.32 -17.47
N PRO A 154 -31.61 2.65 -16.30
CA PRO A 154 -31.31 3.34 -15.06
C PRO A 154 -29.85 3.84 -15.08
N ALA A 155 -29.64 4.99 -14.45
CA ALA A 155 -28.38 5.73 -14.42
C ALA A 155 -27.16 4.82 -14.18
N THR A 156 -26.15 5.04 -15.02
CA THR A 156 -24.83 4.42 -15.07
C THR A 156 -24.31 3.96 -13.70
N ALA A 157 -24.18 2.65 -13.51
CA ALA A 157 -23.19 2.11 -12.58
C ALA A 157 -21.81 2.62 -13.03
N ASP A 158 -21.05 3.22 -12.12
CA ASP A 158 -19.67 3.64 -12.39
C ASP A 158 -18.91 2.48 -13.04
N PRO A 159 -18.24 2.68 -14.19
CA PRO A 159 -17.34 1.67 -14.70
C PRO A 159 -16.29 1.42 -13.61
N GLY A 160 -16.20 0.17 -13.14
CA GLY A 160 -15.28 -0.20 -12.07
C GLY A 160 -13.85 0.28 -12.34
N LEU A 161 -13.10 0.56 -11.27
CA LEU A 161 -11.71 1.04 -11.40
C LEU A 161 -10.88 0.06 -12.26
N PRO A 162 -9.98 0.58 -13.10
CA PRO A 162 -9.14 -0.28 -13.94
C PRO A 162 -8.25 -1.21 -13.10
N PRO A 163 -7.90 -2.39 -13.62
CA PRO A 163 -6.98 -3.29 -12.95
C PRO A 163 -5.61 -2.61 -12.77
N PRO A 164 -4.94 -2.80 -11.62
CA PRO A 164 -3.63 -2.20 -11.39
C PRO A 164 -2.58 -2.75 -12.35
N PRO A 165 -1.55 -1.97 -12.71
CA PRO A 165 -0.39 -2.48 -13.44
C PRO A 165 0.26 -3.63 -12.65
N PRO A 166 0.90 -4.60 -13.33
CA PRO A 166 1.48 -5.76 -12.67
C PRO A 166 2.45 -5.33 -11.58
N ALA A 167 2.33 -5.92 -10.39
CA ALA A 167 3.20 -5.60 -9.27
C ALA A 167 4.65 -5.94 -9.64
N ILE A 168 5.55 -4.98 -9.47
CA ILE A 168 6.97 -5.25 -9.61
C ILE A 168 7.41 -5.92 -8.31
N SER A 169 7.65 -7.24 -8.35
CA SER A 169 8.32 -7.92 -7.25
C SER A 169 9.70 -7.30 -7.08
N GLY A 170 9.88 -6.52 -6.01
CA GLY A 170 11.19 -5.99 -5.67
C GLY A 170 12.11 -7.17 -5.40
N GLY A 171 13.18 -7.30 -6.19
CA GLY A 171 14.27 -8.21 -5.86
C GLY A 171 14.68 -7.96 -4.40
N GLN A 172 14.91 -9.06 -3.67
CA GLN A 172 15.19 -9.11 -2.24
C GLN A 172 15.77 -7.79 -1.74
N TRP A 173 15.04 -7.14 -0.84
CA TRP A 173 15.53 -5.96 -0.16
C TRP A 173 16.75 -6.40 0.66
N LYS A 174 17.93 -6.34 0.05
CA LYS A 174 19.17 -6.24 0.80
C LYS A 174 18.97 -4.98 1.60
N ASN A 175 18.73 -5.15 2.90
CA ASN A 175 18.63 -4.07 3.87
C ASN A 175 19.53 -2.93 3.39
N PRO A 176 19.03 -1.69 3.22
CA PRO A 176 19.92 -0.57 3.11
C PRO A 176 20.49 -0.43 4.52
N ARG A 177 21.50 -1.25 4.83
CA ARG A 177 22.55 -0.94 5.77
C ARG A 177 23.08 0.38 5.26
N PHE A 178 22.46 1.43 5.81
CA PHE A 178 22.76 2.83 5.71
C PHE A 178 24.20 3.01 5.23
N TRP A 179 24.36 3.20 3.92
CA TRP A 179 25.57 3.69 3.26
C TRP A 179 26.93 3.17 3.79
N PHE A 180 26.99 1.93 4.26
CA PHE A 180 28.22 1.16 4.47
C PHE A 180 28.17 -0.15 3.66
N GLY A 181 26.98 -0.58 3.23
CA GLY A 181 26.79 -1.77 2.41
C GLY A 181 27.27 -1.57 0.98
N SER A 182 28.07 -2.52 0.50
CA SER A 182 28.81 -2.56 -0.77
C SER A 182 29.91 -1.51 -0.97
N ALA A 183 29.66 -0.21 -1.07
CA ALA A 183 30.75 0.73 -1.36
C ALA A 183 31.74 0.90 -0.19
N GLY A 184 31.22 1.05 1.04
CA GLY A 184 32.05 1.12 2.26
C GLY A 184 32.69 -0.23 2.61
N ALA A 185 31.96 -1.34 2.43
CA ALA A 185 32.49 -2.68 2.61
C ALA A 185 33.54 -3.05 1.55
N VAL A 186 33.36 -2.64 0.29
CA VAL A 186 34.37 -2.80 -0.77
C VAL A 186 35.55 -1.88 -0.51
N LEU A 187 35.36 -0.65 -0.02
CA LEU A 187 36.47 0.21 0.38
C LEU A 187 37.24 -0.38 1.55
N VAL A 188 36.56 -0.95 2.56
CA VAL A 188 37.19 -1.65 3.68
C VAL A 188 37.86 -2.95 3.22
N VAL A 189 37.25 -3.74 2.34
CA VAL A 189 37.84 -4.97 1.77
C VAL A 189 38.99 -4.65 0.82
N VAL A 190 38.94 -3.54 0.08
CA VAL A 190 40.04 -3.03 -0.76
C VAL A 190 41.16 -2.48 0.11
N ILE A 191 40.86 -1.83 1.23
CA ILE A 191 41.85 -1.43 2.23
C ILE A 191 42.47 -2.66 2.91
N ILE A 192 41.68 -3.69 3.24
CA ILE A 192 42.16 -4.96 3.80
C ILE A 192 42.97 -5.76 2.76
N MET A 193 42.53 -5.82 1.50
CA MET A 193 43.26 -6.47 0.42
C MET A 193 44.50 -5.69 0.00
N LEU A 194 44.49 -4.35 0.07
CA LEU A 194 45.71 -3.54 -0.03
C LEU A 194 46.63 -3.81 1.17
N ALA A 195 46.08 -3.99 2.38
CA ALA A 195 46.81 -4.40 3.59
C ALA A 195 47.42 -5.80 3.52
N GLU A 196 46.82 -6.70 2.73
CA GLU A 196 47.34 -8.05 2.48
C GLU A 196 48.25 -8.13 1.24
N ALA A 197 48.03 -7.30 0.21
CA ALA A 197 48.79 -7.31 -1.04
C ALA A 197 50.03 -6.41 -1.03
N THR A 198 50.07 -5.41 -0.15
CA THR A 198 51.26 -4.60 0.12
C THR A 198 51.90 -5.17 1.39
N ASP A 199 53.22 -5.36 1.40
CA ASP A 199 53.98 -5.84 2.56
C ASP A 199 53.43 -5.20 3.85
N SER A 200 52.83 -6.01 4.72
CA SER A 200 52.07 -5.56 5.92
C SER A 200 52.85 -4.61 6.83
N ARG A 201 54.18 -4.58 6.68
CA ARG A 201 55.10 -3.64 7.33
C ARG A 201 54.95 -2.20 6.85
N LEU A 202 54.72 -1.95 5.56
CA LEU A 202 54.55 -0.59 5.01
C LEU A 202 53.21 0.00 5.41
N LEU A 203 52.14 -0.77 5.37
CA LEU A 203 50.83 -0.29 5.79
C LEU A 203 50.71 -0.11 7.31
N ASN A 204 51.35 -0.98 8.10
CA ASN A 204 51.45 -0.75 9.54
C ASN A 204 52.31 0.48 9.88
N THR A 205 53.44 0.70 9.21
CA THR A 205 54.25 1.92 9.45
C THR A 205 53.53 3.19 9.00
N ILE A 206 52.83 3.18 7.86
CA ILE A 206 52.01 4.31 7.41
C ILE A 206 50.82 4.53 8.37
N ALA A 207 50.20 3.46 8.87
CA ALA A 207 49.11 3.57 9.84
C ALA A 207 49.62 4.11 11.19
N GLU A 208 50.71 3.58 11.73
CA GLU A 208 51.34 4.05 12.97
C GLU A 208 51.78 5.50 12.86
N GLN A 209 52.49 5.88 11.78
CA GLN A 209 52.90 7.26 11.54
C GLN A 209 51.69 8.17 11.26
N GLY A 210 50.66 7.66 10.58
CA GLY A 210 49.42 8.38 10.29
C GLY A 210 48.53 8.60 11.52
N PHE A 211 48.57 7.69 12.49
CA PHE A 211 47.91 7.86 13.79
C PHE A 211 48.75 8.76 14.71
N ALA A 212 50.07 8.57 14.77
CA ALA A 212 50.97 9.39 15.57
C ALA A 212 50.96 10.86 15.15
N SER A 213 50.99 11.13 13.84
CA SER A 213 50.88 12.50 13.29
C SER A 213 49.49 13.11 13.37
N GLY A 214 48.46 12.33 13.75
CA GLY A 214 47.06 12.79 13.75
C GLY A 214 46.42 12.93 12.36
N ALA A 215 47.07 12.51 11.27
CA ALA A 215 46.55 12.62 9.90
C ALA A 215 45.32 11.73 9.64
N ILE A 216 45.30 10.51 10.19
CA ILE A 216 44.17 9.58 10.05
C ILE A 216 42.90 10.11 10.75
N PRO A 217 42.94 10.52 12.04
CA PRO A 217 41.76 11.11 12.69
C PRO A 217 41.32 12.42 12.01
N PHE A 218 42.22 13.19 11.40
CA PHE A 218 41.85 14.36 10.61
C PHE A 218 40.99 14.00 9.38
N VAL A 219 41.42 13.01 8.59
CA VAL A 219 40.66 12.54 7.41
C VAL A 219 39.32 11.95 7.83
N ALA A 220 39.29 11.17 8.92
CA ALA A 220 38.04 10.66 9.48
C ALA A 220 37.09 11.80 9.89
N ALA A 221 37.62 12.84 10.53
CA ALA A 221 36.82 14.01 10.91
C ALA A 221 36.26 14.76 9.70
N LEU A 222 37.04 14.91 8.62
CA LEU A 222 36.57 15.51 7.36
C LEU A 222 35.39 14.74 6.76
N LEU A 223 35.48 13.41 6.72
CA LEU A 223 34.40 12.55 6.22
C LEU A 223 33.14 12.63 7.11
N MET A 224 33.32 12.65 8.43
CA MET A 224 32.21 12.81 9.38
C MET A 224 31.54 14.18 9.24
N PHE A 225 32.31 15.26 9.11
CA PHE A 225 31.76 16.59 8.83
C PHE A 225 30.99 16.63 7.51
N TRP A 226 31.55 16.06 6.44
CA TRP A 226 30.88 16.01 5.15
C TRP A 226 29.55 15.26 5.22
N GLY A 227 29.51 14.11 5.89
CA GLY A 227 28.28 13.37 6.17
C GLY A 227 27.28 14.20 6.99
N SER A 228 27.74 14.93 8.01
CA SER A 228 26.89 15.78 8.85
C SER A 228 26.26 16.92 8.04
N PHE A 229 27.05 17.62 7.23
CA PHE A 229 26.55 18.65 6.30
C PHE A 229 25.56 18.09 5.29
N TYR A 230 25.77 16.86 4.80
CA TYR A 230 24.82 16.19 3.91
C TYR A 230 23.46 15.99 4.60
N PHE A 231 23.43 15.48 5.84
CA PHE A 231 22.18 15.31 6.60
C PHE A 231 21.52 16.63 6.96
N ILE A 232 22.31 17.66 7.31
CA ILE A 232 21.79 19.01 7.56
C ILE A 232 21.15 19.58 6.29
N ARG A 233 21.79 19.43 5.12
CA ARG A 233 21.23 19.88 3.84
C ARG A 233 19.95 19.13 3.50
N LEU A 234 19.90 17.83 3.76
CA LEU A 234 18.70 17.02 3.55
C LEU A 234 17.56 17.44 4.50
N LYS A 235 17.86 17.65 5.78
CA LYS A 235 16.91 18.14 6.79
C LYS A 235 16.34 19.51 6.39
N ARG A 236 17.20 20.46 6.02
CA ARG A 236 16.79 21.79 5.55
C ARG A 236 15.93 21.74 4.29
N GLN A 237 16.16 20.78 3.39
CA GLN A 237 15.31 20.62 2.22
C GLN A 237 13.88 20.19 2.58
N ILE A 238 13.74 19.34 3.61
CA ILE A 238 12.43 18.92 4.10
C ILE A 238 11.77 20.11 4.81
N GLU A 239 12.44 20.70 5.79
CA GLU A 239 11.89 21.78 6.64
C GLU A 239 11.59 23.09 5.89
N ASN A 240 12.34 23.40 4.83
CA ASN A 240 12.11 24.62 4.04
C ASN A 240 11.12 24.40 2.89
N THR A 241 10.52 23.22 2.77
CA THR A 241 9.46 23.01 1.77
C THR A 241 8.17 23.60 2.30
N PRO A 242 7.51 24.52 1.58
CA PRO A 242 6.22 25.03 2.01
C PRO A 242 5.10 24.02 1.76
N THR A 243 4.17 23.95 2.72
CA THR A 243 2.87 23.29 2.53
C THR A 243 2.09 23.98 1.43
N SER A 244 1.75 23.23 0.39
CA SER A 244 1.01 23.72 -0.79
C SER A 244 -0.34 23.03 -0.87
N ARG A 245 -1.38 23.81 -1.20
CA ARG A 245 -2.71 23.28 -1.55
C ARG A 245 -2.69 22.72 -2.97
N VAL A 246 -3.50 21.70 -3.23
CA VAL A 246 -3.53 21.00 -4.52
C VAL A 246 -3.78 21.94 -5.71
N ARG A 247 -4.70 22.90 -5.57
CA ARG A 247 -5.02 23.89 -6.62
C ARG A 247 -3.83 24.79 -7.00
N SER A 248 -2.88 25.01 -6.10
CA SER A 248 -1.78 25.96 -6.26
C SER A 248 -0.41 25.30 -6.07
N ILE A 249 -0.28 24.03 -6.48
CA ILE A 249 1.00 23.31 -6.44
C ILE A 249 1.99 24.00 -7.39
N ALA A 250 3.11 24.45 -6.84
CA ALA A 250 4.22 24.96 -7.63
C ALA A 250 5.04 23.80 -8.21
N MET A 251 5.57 23.99 -9.43
CA MET A 251 6.50 23.05 -10.03
C MET A 251 7.80 23.00 -9.22
N GLY A 252 8.17 21.84 -8.68
CA GLY A 252 9.34 21.72 -7.82
C GLY A 252 9.13 20.84 -6.60
N MET A 253 9.88 21.10 -5.53
CA MET A 253 9.69 20.41 -4.26
C MET A 253 8.43 20.95 -3.59
N VAL A 254 7.48 20.08 -3.27
CA VAL A 254 6.23 20.46 -2.60
C VAL A 254 5.87 19.48 -1.49
N GLU A 255 5.21 20.01 -0.47
CA GLU A 255 4.56 19.26 0.58
C GLU A 255 3.04 19.41 0.41
N VAL A 256 2.32 18.29 0.33
CA VAL A 256 0.88 18.27 0.16
C VAL A 256 0.28 17.31 1.19
N LYS A 257 -0.84 17.71 1.77
CA LYS A 257 -1.63 16.89 2.71
C LYS A 257 -3.02 16.69 2.12
N GLY A 258 -3.54 15.47 2.22
CA GLY A 258 -4.84 15.15 1.67
C GLY A 258 -5.26 13.72 1.92
N ARG A 259 -6.47 13.36 1.50
CA ARG A 259 -7.01 12.00 1.59
C ARG A 259 -6.56 11.19 0.39
N ALA A 260 -6.10 9.96 0.63
CA ALA A 260 -5.71 9.04 -0.43
C ALA A 260 -6.94 8.45 -1.12
N LEU A 261 -7.00 8.54 -2.44
CA LEU A 261 -8.04 7.94 -3.28
C LEU A 261 -7.41 6.94 -4.25
N ARG A 262 -8.06 5.79 -4.41
CA ARG A 262 -7.61 4.76 -5.36
C ARG A 262 -7.94 5.16 -6.79
N GLN A 263 -6.96 5.04 -7.67
CA GLN A 263 -7.15 5.18 -9.13
C GLN A 263 -7.33 3.81 -9.81
N TYR A 264 -6.86 2.75 -9.16
CA TYR A 264 -6.93 1.36 -9.64
C TYR A 264 -7.63 0.49 -8.60
N ALA A 265 -8.20 -0.63 -9.03
CA ALA A 265 -8.80 -1.64 -8.17
C ALA A 265 -7.72 -2.46 -7.42
N LEU A 266 -6.91 -1.77 -6.60
CA LEU A 266 -5.81 -2.36 -5.86
C LEU A 266 -6.31 -2.96 -4.54
N ILE A 267 -6.00 -4.24 -4.32
CA ILE A 267 -6.38 -5.01 -3.14
C ILE A 267 -5.10 -5.58 -2.52
N SER A 268 -5.00 -5.55 -1.19
CA SER A 268 -3.86 -6.09 -0.46
C SER A 268 -3.79 -7.63 -0.62
N PRO A 269 -2.66 -8.22 -1.01
CA PRO A 269 -2.56 -9.65 -1.29
C PRO A 269 -2.92 -10.59 -0.13
N MET A 270 -2.67 -10.20 1.11
CA MET A 270 -2.88 -11.08 2.27
C MET A 270 -4.17 -10.76 3.03
N SER A 271 -4.41 -9.48 3.31
CA SER A 271 -5.57 -9.03 4.10
C SER A 271 -6.85 -8.85 3.27
N HIS A 272 -6.76 -8.90 1.93
CA HIS A 272 -7.86 -8.63 0.99
C HIS A 272 -8.61 -7.30 1.21
N ILE A 273 -7.91 -6.27 1.68
CA ILE A 273 -8.48 -4.94 1.92
C ILE A 273 -8.27 -4.06 0.67
N PRO A 274 -9.29 -3.31 0.21
CA PRO A 274 -9.11 -2.30 -0.83
C PRO A 274 -8.18 -1.19 -0.31
N CYS A 275 -7.06 -0.99 -1.00
CA CYS A 275 -5.98 -0.13 -0.53
C CYS A 275 -5.40 0.73 -1.65
N VAL A 276 -4.81 1.84 -1.28
CA VAL A 276 -4.10 2.73 -2.20
C VAL A 276 -2.63 2.31 -2.36
N PHE A 277 -2.07 1.72 -1.30
CA PHE A 277 -0.70 1.19 -1.30
C PHE A 277 -0.63 -0.04 -0.40
N TYR A 278 0.15 -1.04 -0.81
CA TYR A 278 0.55 -2.14 0.06
C TYR A 278 2.04 -2.47 -0.08
N ARG A 279 2.62 -2.98 1.00
CA ARG A 279 3.94 -3.61 1.04
C ARG A 279 3.87 -4.89 1.86
N LEU A 280 4.01 -6.03 1.17
CA LEU A 280 4.07 -7.35 1.76
C LEU A 280 5.53 -7.79 1.89
N THR A 281 5.97 -8.05 3.10
CA THR A 281 7.29 -8.61 3.42
C THR A 281 7.10 -9.98 4.02
N ARG A 282 7.62 -11.01 3.35
CA ARG A 282 7.65 -12.38 3.85
C ARG A 282 9.00 -12.63 4.52
N TYR A 283 8.95 -13.31 5.65
CA TYR A 283 10.10 -13.75 6.40
C TYR A 283 10.10 -15.27 6.51
N ARG A 284 11.29 -15.86 6.45
CA ARG A 284 11.53 -17.26 6.73
C ARG A 284 12.54 -17.39 7.86
N ARG A 285 12.31 -18.34 8.76
CA ARG A 285 13.20 -18.69 9.86
C ARG A 285 14.33 -19.55 9.31
N GLU A 286 15.56 -19.14 9.56
CA GLU A 286 16.73 -19.99 9.27
C GLU A 286 16.99 -20.98 10.40
N LYS A 287 17.84 -21.98 10.13
CA LYS A 287 18.31 -22.98 11.11
C LYS A 287 18.90 -22.37 12.38
N ASN A 288 19.41 -21.13 12.31
CA ASN A 288 19.98 -20.39 13.43
C ASN A 288 18.92 -19.60 14.24
N ASN A 289 17.63 -19.87 14.03
CA ASN A 289 16.53 -19.19 14.70
C ASN A 289 16.45 -17.67 14.42
N GLN A 290 17.05 -17.21 13.32
CA GLN A 290 17.00 -15.82 12.87
C GLN A 290 16.00 -15.67 11.74
N TRP A 291 15.15 -14.64 11.82
CA TRP A 291 14.20 -14.29 10.76
C TRP A 291 14.93 -13.57 9.62
N GLN A 292 14.86 -14.12 8.41
CA GLN A 292 15.36 -13.49 7.20
C GLN A 292 14.23 -13.13 6.24
N VAL A 293 14.36 -12.01 5.54
CA VAL A 293 13.39 -11.59 4.53
C VAL A 293 13.50 -12.50 3.31
N SER A 294 12.46 -13.28 3.03
CA SER A 294 12.42 -14.20 1.88
C SER A 294 12.00 -13.48 0.60
N SER A 295 10.96 -12.64 0.67
CA SER A 295 10.48 -11.84 -0.46
C SER A 295 9.81 -10.54 -0.01
N VAL A 296 9.87 -9.53 -0.90
CA VAL A 296 9.18 -8.25 -0.73
C VAL A 296 8.37 -7.97 -1.99
N SER A 297 7.06 -7.82 -1.83
CA SER A 297 6.14 -7.42 -2.89
C SER A 297 5.53 -6.07 -2.51
N SER A 298 5.50 -5.12 -3.43
CA SER A 298 5.02 -3.76 -3.16
C SER A 298 4.32 -3.17 -4.36
N SER A 299 3.27 -2.38 -4.12
CA SER A 299 2.55 -1.63 -5.16
C SER A 299 3.20 -0.29 -5.50
N ASN A 300 4.54 -0.19 -5.42
CA ASN A 300 5.30 1.05 -5.63
C ASN A 300 5.13 1.65 -7.04
N ASN A 301 4.60 0.88 -8.00
CA ASN A 301 4.39 1.29 -9.39
C ASN A 301 2.95 1.71 -9.71
N VAL A 302 2.05 1.63 -8.72
CA VAL A 302 0.63 1.98 -8.91
C VAL A 302 0.43 3.42 -8.45
N PRO A 303 0.18 4.37 -9.37
CA PRO A 303 -0.11 5.75 -8.97
C PRO A 303 -1.50 5.84 -8.35
N PHE A 304 -1.67 6.84 -7.51
CA PHE A 304 -2.93 7.10 -6.81
C PHE A 304 -3.23 8.59 -6.74
N LEU A 305 -4.46 8.93 -6.37
CA LEU A 305 -4.91 10.31 -6.26
C LEU A 305 -4.86 10.77 -4.80
N LEU A 306 -4.41 12.00 -4.58
CA LEU A 306 -4.46 12.68 -3.30
C LEU A 306 -5.46 13.83 -3.41
N GLU A 307 -6.50 13.81 -2.59
CA GLU A 307 -7.56 14.82 -2.55
C GLU A 307 -7.38 15.73 -1.33
N ASP A 308 -7.25 17.01 -1.59
CA ASP A 308 -7.29 18.09 -0.59
C ASP A 308 -8.61 18.87 -0.79
N ASP A 309 -8.91 19.80 0.12
CA ASP A 309 -10.10 20.66 0.06
C ASP A 309 -10.18 21.48 -1.24
N THR A 310 -9.06 21.61 -1.95
CA THR A 310 -8.93 22.45 -3.15
C THR A 310 -8.95 21.71 -4.48
N GLY A 311 -8.72 20.39 -4.49
CA GLY A 311 -8.62 19.60 -5.73
C GLY A 311 -7.91 18.26 -5.53
N ARG A 312 -7.63 17.58 -6.66
CA ARG A 312 -6.98 16.26 -6.70
C ARG A 312 -5.65 16.31 -7.46
N VAL A 313 -4.63 15.63 -6.94
CA VAL A 313 -3.31 15.51 -7.58
C VAL A 313 -2.91 14.04 -7.66
N GLU A 314 -2.21 13.65 -8.72
CA GLU A 314 -1.69 12.29 -8.87
C GLU A 314 -0.34 12.16 -8.18
N VAL A 315 -0.14 11.06 -7.46
CA VAL A 315 1.09 10.73 -6.75
C VAL A 315 1.61 9.40 -7.27
N ASP A 316 2.86 9.40 -7.74
CA ASP A 316 3.59 8.19 -8.10
C ASP A 316 4.44 7.73 -6.89
N PRO A 317 4.13 6.58 -6.26
CA PRO A 317 4.89 6.05 -5.14
C PRO A 317 6.24 5.43 -5.56
N SER A 318 6.67 5.54 -6.83
CA SER A 318 7.90 4.90 -7.28
C SER A 318 9.15 5.38 -6.52
N GLY A 319 9.79 4.43 -5.83
CA GLY A 319 11.00 4.68 -5.04
C GLY A 319 10.80 5.59 -3.82
N CYS A 320 9.56 5.78 -3.36
CA CYS A 320 9.24 6.53 -2.16
C CYS A 320 9.65 5.79 -0.88
N ARG A 321 9.82 6.55 0.21
CA ARG A 321 9.84 6.01 1.56
C ARG A 321 8.42 6.08 2.12
N VAL A 322 7.74 4.94 2.18
CA VAL A 322 6.40 4.84 2.78
C VAL A 322 6.49 4.53 4.28
N SER A 323 5.70 5.26 5.05
CA SER A 323 5.37 4.97 6.45
C SER A 323 3.85 4.77 6.55
N ALA A 324 3.40 3.53 6.45
CA ALA A 324 2.00 3.17 6.67
C ALA A 324 1.71 3.06 8.18
N GLY A 325 0.53 3.49 8.61
CA GLY A 325 0.05 3.34 9.99
C GLY A 325 -0.57 1.97 10.25
N THR A 326 -1.17 1.36 9.23
CA THR A 326 -1.76 0.01 9.33
C THR A 326 -0.73 -1.05 8.98
N LYS A 327 -0.42 -1.90 9.95
CA LYS A 327 0.48 -3.06 9.81
C LYS A 327 -0.26 -4.32 10.25
N GLN A 328 -0.33 -5.30 9.38
CA GLN A 328 -0.87 -6.63 9.68
C GLN A 328 0.26 -7.66 9.62
N GLU A 329 0.26 -8.58 10.56
CA GLU A 329 1.22 -9.66 10.62
C GLU A 329 0.47 -10.98 10.75
N GLY A 330 1.01 -12.02 10.14
CA GLY A 330 0.43 -13.36 10.24
C GLY A 330 1.37 -14.43 9.71
N VAL A 331 0.86 -15.65 9.70
CA VAL A 331 1.54 -16.85 9.23
C VAL A 331 0.82 -17.38 7.99
N PRO A 332 1.52 -17.91 6.97
CA PRO A 332 0.84 -18.55 5.84
C PRO A 332 -0.07 -19.70 6.33
N GLY A 333 -1.31 -19.73 5.83
CA GLY A 333 -2.32 -20.71 6.25
C GLY A 333 -3.18 -20.29 7.45
N GLN A 334 -2.86 -19.16 8.10
CA GLN A 334 -3.68 -18.62 9.19
C GLN A 334 -4.66 -17.57 8.65
N VAL A 335 -5.83 -18.02 8.23
CA VAL A 335 -7.02 -17.17 7.99
C VAL A 335 -8.03 -17.48 9.09
N GLY A 336 -8.18 -16.57 10.07
CA GLY A 336 -9.19 -16.68 11.14
C GLY A 336 -8.68 -17.06 12.54
N LEU A 337 -9.63 -17.31 13.46
CA LEU A 337 -9.49 -17.47 14.92
C LEU A 337 -8.71 -18.70 15.40
N THR A 338 -8.29 -19.61 14.51
CA THR A 338 -7.55 -20.82 14.88
C THR A 338 -6.05 -20.53 14.97
N ARG A 339 -5.58 -20.11 16.15
CA ARG A 339 -4.15 -20.01 16.48
C ARG A 339 -3.72 -21.28 17.21
N PHE A 340 -3.59 -22.40 16.49
CA PHE A 340 -2.91 -23.59 17.00
C PHE A 340 -1.39 -23.44 16.77
N ASN A 341 -0.60 -23.84 17.77
CA ASN A 341 0.88 -23.86 17.84
C ASN A 341 1.67 -23.01 16.83
N ASP A 342 2.24 -21.92 17.35
CA ASP A 342 3.06 -20.91 16.67
C ASP A 342 4.51 -21.41 16.41
N ASP A 343 4.66 -22.51 15.66
CA ASP A 343 5.97 -23.06 15.24
C ASP A 343 6.13 -23.06 13.72
N SER A 344 5.55 -22.06 13.06
CA SER A 344 5.74 -21.88 11.63
C SER A 344 7.09 -21.24 11.33
N ASP A 345 7.84 -21.83 10.40
CA ASP A 345 9.08 -21.25 9.89
C ASP A 345 8.87 -20.04 8.97
N GLU A 346 7.63 -19.62 8.74
CA GLU A 346 7.29 -18.50 7.86
C GLU A 346 6.37 -17.52 8.57
N LYS A 347 6.64 -16.23 8.41
CA LYS A 347 5.74 -15.16 8.82
C LYS A 347 5.68 -14.10 7.73
N TRP A 348 4.58 -13.38 7.65
CA TRP A 348 4.42 -12.27 6.74
C TRP A 348 4.01 -11.01 7.51
N CYS A 349 4.39 -9.88 6.94
CA CYS A 349 4.06 -8.55 7.42
C CYS A 349 3.56 -7.75 6.23
N GLU A 350 2.32 -7.28 6.30
CA GLU A 350 1.69 -6.45 5.29
C GLU A 350 1.47 -5.05 5.85
N GLU A 351 2.10 -4.06 5.24
CA GLU A 351 1.85 -2.65 5.51
C GLU A 351 0.87 -2.12 4.47
N ILE A 352 -0.19 -1.44 4.90
CA ILE A 352 -1.31 -1.05 4.05
C ILE A 352 -1.66 0.42 4.29
N ILE A 353 -1.94 1.14 3.21
CA ILE A 353 -2.60 2.45 3.25
C ILE A 353 -4.00 2.29 2.66
N VAL A 354 -5.01 2.44 3.52
CA VAL A 354 -6.42 2.31 3.12
C VAL A 354 -6.86 3.59 2.40
N GLU A 355 -7.85 3.46 1.53
CA GLU A 355 -8.50 4.63 0.93
C GLU A 355 -9.12 5.55 2.01
N GLY A 356 -9.10 6.85 1.75
CA GLY A 356 -9.63 7.88 2.64
C GLY A 356 -8.70 8.26 3.79
N THR A 357 -7.58 7.55 3.96
CA THR A 357 -6.56 7.89 4.96
C THR A 357 -5.92 9.23 4.65
N LEU A 358 -5.68 10.03 5.69
CA LEU A 358 -5.00 11.32 5.54
C LEU A 358 -3.50 11.06 5.40
N LEU A 359 -2.96 11.43 4.24
CA LEU A 359 -1.55 11.27 3.92
C LEU A 359 -0.83 12.61 3.88
N TYR A 360 0.40 12.55 4.37
CA TYR A 360 1.44 13.53 4.16
C TYR A 360 2.30 13.07 2.97
N VAL A 361 2.41 13.90 1.94
CA VAL A 361 3.23 13.62 0.75
C VAL A 361 4.24 14.75 0.55
N LEU A 362 5.53 14.39 0.59
CA LEU A 362 6.64 15.27 0.25
C LEU A 362 7.32 14.74 -1.00
N GLY A 363 7.32 15.51 -2.09
CA GLY A 363 7.87 15.04 -3.36
C GLY A 363 8.09 16.13 -4.40
N PHE A 364 8.57 15.72 -5.58
CA PHE A 364 8.81 16.64 -6.68
C PHE A 364 7.60 16.66 -7.62
N ALA A 365 6.90 17.79 -7.68
CA ALA A 365 5.83 18.07 -8.61
C ALA A 365 6.39 18.36 -10.02
N ALA A 366 5.96 17.57 -10.99
CA ALA A 366 6.29 17.69 -12.40
C ALA A 366 5.03 17.51 -13.27
N VAL A 367 5.01 18.09 -14.46
CA VAL A 367 3.89 17.89 -15.39
C VAL A 367 3.94 16.43 -15.83
N LYS A 368 2.82 15.73 -15.74
CA LYS A 368 2.72 14.33 -16.18
C LYS A 368 3.05 14.26 -17.66
N ARG A 369 4.20 13.66 -17.98
CA ARG A 369 4.53 13.31 -19.36
C ARG A 369 3.82 12.00 -19.65
N GLU A 370 2.77 12.04 -20.45
CA GLU A 370 2.23 10.80 -20.99
C GLU A 370 3.34 10.07 -21.75
N SER A 371 3.49 8.78 -21.43
CA SER A 371 4.34 7.87 -22.20
C SER A 371 3.64 7.54 -23.52
N GLY A 372 3.55 8.53 -24.40
CA GLY A 372 3.09 8.33 -25.77
C GLY A 372 4.20 7.76 -26.65
N PRO A 373 3.85 7.14 -27.79
CA PRO A 373 4.83 6.66 -28.74
C PRO A 373 5.74 7.80 -29.19
N THR A 374 7.03 7.50 -29.33
CA THR A 374 8.02 8.47 -29.79
C THR A 374 7.63 9.01 -31.18
N LEU A 375 8.10 10.22 -31.55
CA LEU A 375 7.81 10.77 -32.89
C LEU A 375 8.24 9.80 -34.01
N THR A 376 9.31 9.05 -33.77
CA THR A 376 9.79 7.97 -34.65
C THR A 376 8.81 6.81 -34.75
N GLU A 377 8.27 6.32 -33.63
CA GLU A 377 7.26 5.25 -33.64
C GLU A 377 5.97 5.70 -34.34
N ARG A 378 5.51 6.93 -34.08
CA ARG A 378 4.34 7.50 -34.78
C ARG A 378 4.57 7.62 -36.28
N LYS A 379 5.76 8.03 -36.71
CA LYS A 379 6.13 8.07 -38.14
C LYS A 379 6.10 6.67 -38.75
N ILE A 380 6.63 5.67 -38.07
CA ILE A 380 6.64 4.28 -38.53
C ILE A 380 5.20 3.76 -38.68
N GLU A 381 4.33 4.02 -37.71
CA GLU A 381 2.93 3.60 -37.77
C GLU A 381 2.19 4.30 -38.92
N ALA A 382 2.36 5.61 -39.08
CA ALA A 382 1.75 6.37 -40.17
C ALA A 382 2.22 5.90 -41.55
N LEU A 383 3.50 5.51 -41.69
CA LEU A 383 4.00 4.88 -42.92
C LEU A 383 3.40 3.49 -43.15
N ARG A 384 3.16 2.72 -42.08
CA ARG A 384 2.49 1.41 -42.17
C ARG A 384 1.04 1.56 -42.61
N GLU A 385 0.32 2.54 -42.08
CA GLU A 385 -1.04 2.88 -42.51
C GLU A 385 -1.08 3.37 -43.95
N LEU A 386 -0.12 4.20 -44.37
CA LEU A 386 0.00 4.65 -45.75
C LEU A 386 0.14 3.45 -46.69
N LYS A 387 1.01 2.49 -46.35
CA LYS A 387 1.18 1.26 -47.14
C LYS A 387 -0.05 0.37 -47.19
N ARG A 388 -0.89 0.40 -46.15
CA ARG A 388 -2.10 -0.42 -46.04
C ARG A 388 -3.25 0.12 -46.91
N ASN A 389 -3.25 1.42 -47.22
CA ASN A 389 -4.29 2.10 -47.97
C ASN A 389 -3.80 2.43 -49.40
N PRO A 390 -4.08 1.57 -50.40
CA PRO A 390 -3.60 1.77 -51.78
C PRO A 390 -4.08 3.10 -52.41
N GLN A 391 -5.23 3.62 -52.00
CA GLN A 391 -5.73 4.93 -52.46
C GLN A 391 -4.87 6.12 -51.99
N ASN A 392 -4.27 6.03 -50.80
CA ASN A 392 -3.39 7.09 -50.30
C ASN A 392 -1.98 6.98 -50.91
N LEU A 393 -1.55 5.76 -51.28
CA LEU A 393 -0.32 5.53 -52.04
C LEU A 393 -0.39 6.15 -53.44
N GLN A 394 -1.54 6.03 -54.12
CA GLN A 394 -1.77 6.61 -55.45
C GLN A 394 -1.69 8.15 -55.49
N GLN A 395 -1.81 8.84 -54.35
CA GLN A 395 -1.64 10.30 -54.30
C GLN A 395 -0.19 10.75 -54.54
N PHE A 396 0.76 9.82 -54.41
CA PHE A 396 2.19 10.07 -54.60
C PHE A 396 2.72 9.51 -55.94
N ASP A 397 1.87 8.84 -56.71
CA ASP A 397 2.14 8.36 -58.07
C ASP A 397 2.00 9.53 -59.04
N THR A 398 3.12 10.12 -59.43
CA THR A 398 3.19 11.37 -60.20
C THR A 398 3.29 11.11 -61.70
N ASP A 399 3.85 9.96 -62.09
CA ASP A 399 3.97 9.53 -63.48
C ASP A 399 2.79 8.67 -63.97
N GLY A 400 1.93 8.20 -63.06
CA GLY A 400 0.69 7.49 -63.36
C GLY A 400 0.92 6.06 -63.85
N ASP A 401 2.09 5.47 -63.56
CA ASP A 401 2.48 4.15 -64.04
C ASP A 401 1.94 2.99 -63.15
N GLY A 402 1.33 3.33 -62.01
CA GLY A 402 0.76 2.40 -61.04
C GLY A 402 1.78 1.75 -60.10
N LYS A 403 3.05 2.17 -60.11
CA LYS A 403 4.15 1.67 -59.27
C LYS A 403 4.92 2.83 -58.65
N ILE A 404 5.05 2.82 -57.32
CA ILE A 404 5.80 3.88 -56.63
C ILE A 404 7.31 3.72 -56.81
N SER A 405 7.93 4.71 -57.44
CA SER A 405 9.37 4.83 -57.58
C SER A 405 10.07 5.23 -56.26
N GLY A 406 11.41 5.13 -56.23
CA GLY A 406 12.19 5.50 -55.03
C GLY A 406 12.04 6.98 -54.64
N GLU A 407 11.94 7.87 -55.62
CA GLU A 407 11.81 9.32 -55.39
C GLU A 407 10.39 9.69 -54.90
N GLU A 408 9.36 9.09 -55.47
CA GLU A 408 7.97 9.25 -55.02
C GLU A 408 7.75 8.70 -53.62
N TRP A 409 8.42 7.57 -53.29
CA TRP A 409 8.41 7.03 -51.94
C TRP A 409 9.09 7.98 -50.94
N ASP A 410 10.14 8.67 -51.36
CA ASP A 410 10.84 9.65 -50.52
C ASP A 410 9.97 10.88 -50.26
N ALA A 411 9.28 11.39 -51.28
CA ALA A 411 8.27 12.44 -51.14
C ALA A 411 7.13 12.02 -50.19
N ALA A 412 6.65 10.77 -50.29
CA ALA A 412 5.65 10.22 -49.38
C ALA A 412 6.15 10.16 -47.92
N ARG A 413 7.43 9.78 -47.70
CA ARG A 413 8.04 9.75 -46.36
C ARG A 413 8.14 11.14 -45.74
N GLU A 414 8.44 12.16 -46.54
CA GLU A 414 8.54 13.54 -46.09
C GLU A 414 7.16 14.11 -45.74
N ALA A 415 6.17 13.92 -46.62
CA ALA A 415 4.79 14.34 -46.36
C ALA A 415 4.19 13.69 -45.10
N VAL A 416 4.44 12.40 -44.87
CA VAL A 416 4.02 11.71 -43.64
C VAL A 416 4.76 12.26 -42.42
N ALA A 417 6.06 12.53 -42.53
CA ALA A 417 6.83 13.10 -41.43
C ALA A 417 6.31 14.48 -41.02
N GLU A 418 6.01 15.34 -42.00
CA GLU A 418 5.44 16.67 -41.77
C GLU A 418 4.04 16.58 -41.14
N LYS A 419 3.19 15.68 -41.66
CA LYS A 419 1.83 15.45 -41.12
C LYS A 419 1.87 15.01 -39.65
N VAL A 420 2.71 14.02 -39.32
CA VAL A 420 2.89 13.53 -37.94
C VAL A 420 3.47 14.61 -37.03
N LEU A 421 4.41 15.42 -37.54
CA LEU A 421 4.96 16.55 -36.79
C LEU A 421 3.86 17.57 -36.48
N HIS A 422 3.10 17.99 -37.48
CA HIS A 422 2.04 18.99 -37.33
C HIS A 422 0.92 18.53 -36.39
N GLU A 423 0.53 17.26 -36.47
CA GLU A 423 -0.42 16.63 -35.55
C GLU A 423 0.13 16.61 -34.12
N SER A 424 1.40 16.21 -33.92
CA SER A 424 2.03 16.23 -32.60
C SER A 424 2.11 17.65 -31.99
N LEU A 425 2.32 18.68 -32.82
CA LEU A 425 2.33 20.08 -32.39
C LEU A 425 0.92 20.58 -32.04
N LYS A 426 -0.10 20.19 -32.81
CA LYS A 426 -1.51 20.49 -32.50
C LYS A 426 -1.95 19.81 -31.21
N GLU A 427 -1.60 18.55 -31.01
CA GLU A 427 -1.84 17.84 -29.74
C GLU A 427 -1.15 18.52 -28.57
N LYS A 428 0.14 18.88 -28.70
CA LYS A 428 0.86 19.63 -27.66
C LYS A 428 0.20 20.98 -27.34
N ARG A 429 -0.25 21.72 -28.35
CA ARG A 429 -0.98 22.98 -28.16
C ARG A 429 -2.34 22.77 -27.49
N LYS A 430 -3.09 21.74 -27.86
CA LYS A 430 -4.38 21.38 -27.26
C LYS A 430 -4.21 20.98 -25.79
N ARG A 431 -3.16 20.20 -25.47
CA ARG A 431 -2.78 19.85 -24.08
C ARG A 431 -2.39 21.07 -23.25
N LYS A 432 -1.64 22.03 -23.80
CA LYS A 432 -1.35 23.28 -23.08
C LYS A 432 -2.61 24.07 -22.70
N LYS A 433 -3.73 23.80 -23.38
CA LYS A 433 -5.05 24.41 -23.13
C LYS A 433 -5.96 23.56 -22.24
N GLN A 434 -5.71 22.25 -22.12
CA GLN A 434 -6.41 21.31 -21.23
C GLN A 434 -5.50 21.05 -20.02
N GLU A 435 -5.72 21.80 -18.95
CA GLU A 435 -5.15 21.69 -17.60
C GLU A 435 -3.99 20.69 -17.44
N GLU A 436 -2.78 21.20 -17.26
CA GLU A 436 -1.59 20.37 -17.05
C GLU A 436 -1.74 19.53 -15.77
N HIS A 437 -2.06 18.24 -15.91
CA HIS A 437 -2.12 17.33 -14.77
C HIS A 437 -0.72 17.23 -14.13
N VAL A 438 -0.63 17.66 -12.88
CA VAL A 438 0.60 17.60 -12.08
C VAL A 438 0.72 16.21 -11.46
N LEU A 439 1.91 15.62 -11.57
CA LEU A 439 2.32 14.37 -10.92
C LEU A 439 3.37 14.68 -9.85
N ILE A 440 3.15 14.19 -8.63
CA ILE A 440 4.15 14.23 -7.56
C ILE A 440 4.91 12.90 -7.57
N GLY A 441 6.23 12.94 -7.78
CA GLY A 441 7.05 11.73 -7.84
C GLY A 441 8.48 11.95 -7.39
N LYS A 442 9.32 10.93 -7.62
CA LYS A 442 10.73 10.94 -7.20
C LYS A 442 11.62 11.59 -8.25
N LYS A 443 12.52 12.47 -7.81
CA LYS A 443 13.61 13.02 -8.64
C LYS A 443 14.97 12.66 -8.04
N LYS A 444 15.98 12.43 -8.90
CA LYS A 444 17.36 12.15 -8.45
C LYS A 444 17.84 13.26 -7.49
N GLY A 445 18.34 12.86 -6.32
CA GLY A 445 18.85 13.78 -5.29
C GLY A 445 17.79 14.50 -4.45
N ARG A 446 16.50 14.19 -4.63
CA ARG A 446 15.40 14.74 -3.81
C ARG A 446 14.65 13.61 -3.09
N PRO A 447 14.28 13.78 -1.82
CA PRO A 447 13.51 12.78 -1.09
C PRO A 447 12.07 12.73 -1.62
N LEU A 448 11.50 11.52 -1.65
CA LEU A 448 10.07 11.29 -1.82
C LEU A 448 9.59 10.52 -0.58
N VAL A 449 8.68 11.11 0.18
CA VAL A 449 8.17 10.55 1.44
C VAL A 449 6.64 10.57 1.42
N ILE A 450 6.05 9.43 1.74
CA ILE A 450 4.61 9.25 1.89
C ILE A 450 4.41 8.70 3.30
N ALA A 451 3.63 9.39 4.13
CA ALA A 451 3.44 8.99 5.51
C ALA A 451 2.01 9.22 5.97
N GLU A 452 1.47 8.26 6.73
CA GLU A 452 0.21 8.39 7.45
C GLU A 452 0.46 9.16 8.76
N THR A 453 0.80 10.43 8.65
CA THR A 453 1.03 11.33 9.80
C THR A 453 0.58 12.74 9.45
N HIS A 454 0.20 13.51 10.47
CA HIS A 454 -0.13 14.92 10.30
C HIS A 454 1.12 15.82 10.18
N SER A 455 2.29 15.35 10.64
CA SER A 455 3.48 16.18 10.84
C SER A 455 4.79 15.53 10.40
N GLU A 456 5.67 16.36 9.83
CA GLU A 456 7.07 16.10 9.49
C GLU A 456 7.97 15.76 10.69
N ALA A 457 7.54 16.11 11.90
CA ALA A 457 8.39 16.11 13.09
C ALA A 457 9.09 14.77 13.35
N HIS A 458 8.43 13.66 13.03
CA HIS A 458 9.03 12.33 13.21
C HIS A 458 10.16 12.05 12.19
N LEU A 459 10.03 12.56 10.96
CA LEU A 459 11.03 12.41 9.91
C LEU A 459 12.26 13.27 10.18
N THR A 460 12.05 14.52 10.59
CA THR A 460 13.14 15.46 10.93
C THR A 460 13.87 15.04 12.20
N ARG A 461 13.16 14.54 13.23
CA ARG A 461 13.78 14.05 14.47
C ARG A 461 14.76 12.92 14.22
N ARG A 462 14.43 11.95 13.36
CA ARG A 462 15.37 10.86 13.03
C ARG A 462 16.63 11.39 12.35
N LEU A 463 16.51 12.39 11.46
CA LEU A 463 17.68 13.04 10.85
C LEU A 463 18.52 13.79 11.89
N THR A 464 17.89 14.46 12.86
CA THR A 464 18.62 15.10 13.97
C THR A 464 19.41 14.10 14.82
N LEU A 465 18.83 12.92 15.05
CA LEU A 465 19.48 11.86 15.81
C LEU A 465 20.76 11.34 15.13
N TYR A 466 20.83 11.40 13.79
CA TYR A 466 22.04 11.03 13.05
C TYR A 466 23.05 12.17 12.94
N MET A 467 22.60 13.41 12.72
CA MET A 467 23.50 14.53 12.47
C MET A 467 24.28 14.97 13.73
N VAL A 468 23.62 14.96 14.90
CA VAL A 468 24.20 15.42 16.17
C VAL A 468 25.41 14.58 16.60
N PRO A 469 25.32 13.24 16.73
CA PRO A 469 26.47 12.44 17.13
C PRO A 469 27.59 12.47 16.07
N LEU A 470 27.24 12.57 14.79
CA LEU A 470 28.23 12.67 13.72
C LEU A 470 29.02 13.98 13.79
N PHE A 471 28.34 15.09 14.13
CA PHE A 471 28.97 16.39 14.32
C PHE A 471 29.84 16.43 15.59
N ILE A 472 29.35 15.88 16.71
CA ILE A 472 30.11 15.76 17.96
C ILE A 472 31.35 14.87 17.76
N GLY A 473 31.18 13.73 17.08
CA GLY A 473 32.28 12.83 16.74
C GLY A 473 33.33 13.48 15.85
N ALA A 474 32.91 14.29 14.86
CA ALA A 474 33.84 15.05 14.03
C ALA A 474 34.61 16.12 14.83
N ALA A 475 33.95 16.82 15.74
CA ALA A 475 34.59 17.79 16.64
C ALA A 475 35.60 17.11 17.60
N ALA A 476 35.25 15.96 18.15
CA ALA A 476 36.16 15.18 19.00
C ALA A 476 37.37 14.65 18.21
N ALA A 477 37.16 14.13 16.99
CA ALA A 477 38.22 13.63 16.13
C ALA A 477 39.19 14.73 15.66
N THR A 478 38.68 15.93 15.36
CA THR A 478 39.54 17.10 15.07
C THR A 478 40.35 17.54 16.28
N ALA A 479 39.75 17.61 17.47
CA ALA A 479 40.48 17.94 18.69
C ALA A 479 41.58 16.89 19.00
N GLY A 480 41.26 15.61 18.87
CA GLY A 480 42.23 14.52 19.04
C GLY A 480 43.36 14.55 18.00
N SER A 481 43.03 14.87 16.74
CA SER A 481 44.03 15.05 15.68
C SER A 481 45.00 16.20 15.97
N ILE A 482 44.49 17.35 16.44
CA ILE A 482 45.32 18.50 16.82
C ILE A 482 46.22 18.14 18.01
N TYR A 483 45.68 17.44 19.01
CA TYR A 483 46.46 16.98 20.16
C TYR A 483 47.61 16.06 19.74
N LEU A 484 47.33 15.04 18.92
CA LEU A 484 48.34 14.10 18.41
C LEU A 484 49.40 14.81 17.56
N LEU A 485 48.99 15.78 16.73
CA LEU A 485 49.92 16.57 15.94
C LEU A 485 50.86 17.41 16.82
N LEU A 486 50.35 18.00 17.91
CA LEU A 486 51.18 18.76 18.85
C LEU A 486 52.15 17.85 19.63
N ASP A 487 51.70 16.67 20.04
CA ASP A 487 52.52 15.65 20.71
C ASP A 487 53.60 15.06 19.78
N TYR A 488 53.31 14.97 18.48
CA TYR A 488 54.27 14.52 17.46
C TYR A 488 55.34 15.56 17.12
N LEU A 489 55.03 16.86 17.29
CA LEU A 489 55.95 17.97 16.99
C LEU A 489 56.84 18.36 18.18
N MET A 490 56.43 18.04 19.41
CA MET A 490 57.21 18.24 20.65
C MET A 490 58.13 17.05 20.89
#